data_AF-A0A6M0R859-F1
#
_entry.id   AF-A0A6M0R859-F1
#
_cell.length_a   1.000
_cell.length_b   1.000
_cell.length_c   1.000
_cell.angle_alpha   90.00
_cell.angle_beta   90.00
_cell.angle_gamma   90.00
#
_symmetry.space_group_name_H-M   'P 1'
#
loop_
_entity.id
_entity.type
_entity.pdbx_description
1 polymer ?
#
loop_
_entity_poly.entity_id
_entity_poly.type
_entity_poly.pdbx_seq_one_letter_code
_entity_poly.pdbx_strand_id
1 'polypeptide(L)'
;MVHFKKMWDDVCNILINDEIDDLEILETFNTGFIVKGNDEAEFITKDDFVDFWCHMLCFKKVTKMEIEENGKSRHKYICDIVKNLPYINDSNGVITLTE
;
A
#
# COMPACT_ATOMS: atom_id res chain seq x y z
N MET A 1 15.75 -6.62 -5.81
CA MET A 1 14.39 -7.18 -5.63
C MET A 1 14.09 -7.17 -4.14
N VAL A 2 13.09 -6.40 -3.72
CA VAL A 2 12.75 -6.24 -2.30
C VAL A 2 11.82 -7.36 -1.86
N HIS A 3 12.25 -8.16 -0.89
CA HIS A 3 11.43 -9.25 -0.34
C HIS A 3 10.21 -8.70 0.39
N PHE A 4 9.07 -9.41 0.30
CA PHE A 4 7.82 -9.03 0.95
C PHE A 4 7.99 -8.70 2.44
N LYS A 5 8.78 -9.50 3.18
CA LYS A 5 9.04 -9.23 4.61
C LYS A 5 9.62 -7.83 4.82
N LYS A 6 10.66 -7.47 4.06
CA LYS A 6 11.27 -6.13 4.15
C LYS A 6 10.23 -5.05 3.84
N MET A 7 9.44 -5.25 2.78
CA MET A 7 8.40 -4.29 2.43
C MET A 7 7.36 -4.12 3.53
N TRP A 8 6.91 -5.22 4.12
CA TRP A 8 5.95 -5.17 5.22
C TRP A 8 6.53 -4.47 6.45
N ASP A 9 7.78 -4.77 6.81
CA ASP A 9 8.46 -4.11 7.94
C ASP A 9 8.60 -2.59 7.67
N ASP A 10 8.93 -2.19 6.45
CA ASP A 10 9.03 -0.78 6.04
C ASP A 10 7.64 -0.09 6.06
N VAL A 11 6.57 -0.77 5.63
CA VAL A 11 5.20 -0.28 5.80
C VAL A 11 4.88 -0.05 7.27
N CYS A 12 5.14 -1.04 8.14
CA CYS A 12 4.89 -0.88 9.58
C CYS A 12 5.64 0.33 10.16
N ASN A 13 6.88 0.58 9.73
CA ASN A 13 7.65 1.73 10.18
C ASN A 13 7.03 3.07 9.76
N ILE A 14 6.57 3.18 8.50
CA ILE A 14 5.89 4.39 7.99
C ILE A 14 4.62 4.68 8.80
N LEU A 15 3.82 3.65 9.07
CA LEU A 15 2.55 3.80 9.80
C LEU A 15 2.76 4.20 11.27
N ILE A 16 3.85 3.73 11.91
CA ILE A 16 4.20 4.10 13.30
C ILE A 16 4.65 5.57 13.40
N ASN A 17 5.24 6.10 12.34
CA ASN A 17 5.76 7.46 12.31
C ASN A 17 4.71 8.50 11.83
N ASP A 18 3.46 8.08 11.56
CA ASP A 18 2.39 8.92 10.99
C ASP A 18 2.82 9.67 9.71
N GLU A 19 3.68 9.06 8.89
CA GLU A 19 4.29 9.70 7.71
C GLU A 19 3.37 9.77 6.47
N ILE A 20 2.06 9.49 6.61
CA ILE A 20 1.15 9.38 5.47
C ILE A 20 0.12 10.51 5.47
N ASP A 21 0.41 11.56 4.70
CA ASP A 21 -0.39 12.80 4.65
C ASP A 21 -1.86 12.59 4.22
N ASP A 22 -2.15 11.57 3.41
CA ASP A 22 -3.47 11.35 2.78
C ASP A 22 -4.31 10.22 3.42
N LEU A 23 -3.89 9.67 4.56
CA LEU A 23 -4.53 8.50 5.20
C LEU A 23 -4.69 8.68 6.71
N GLU A 24 -5.94 8.63 7.19
CA GLU A 24 -6.23 8.61 8.62
C GLU A 24 -6.28 7.15 9.12
N ILE A 25 -5.25 6.76 9.87
CA ILE A 25 -5.17 5.45 10.52
C ILE A 25 -5.81 5.53 11.89
N LEU A 26 -6.82 4.71 12.12
CA LEU A 26 -7.57 4.69 13.37
C LEU A 26 -6.91 3.76 14.40
N GLU A 27 -6.47 2.58 13.96
CA GLU A 27 -5.85 1.57 14.83
C GLU A 27 -4.84 0.72 14.05
N THR A 28 -3.76 0.28 14.73
CA THR A 28 -2.72 -0.59 14.17
C THR A 28 -2.64 -1.92 14.91
N PHE A 29 -2.47 -3.01 14.15
CA PHE A 29 -2.34 -4.37 14.64
C PHE A 29 -1.12 -5.05 14.02
N ASN A 30 -0.67 -6.16 14.62
CA ASN A 30 0.43 -6.95 14.06
C ASN A 30 0.14 -7.51 12.65
N THR A 31 -1.13 -7.61 12.28
CA THR A 31 -1.60 -8.23 11.04
C THR A 31 -2.24 -7.25 10.07
N GLY A 32 -2.27 -5.95 10.38
CA GLY A 32 -3.03 -4.98 9.59
C GLY A 32 -3.32 -3.69 10.35
N PHE A 33 -4.18 -2.84 9.80
CA PHE A 33 -4.55 -1.57 10.39
C PHE A 33 -5.93 -1.14 9.88
N ILE A 34 -6.62 -0.30 10.66
CA ILE A 34 -7.92 0.27 10.31
C ILE A 34 -7.69 1.65 9.72
N VAL A 35 -8.19 1.86 8.51
CA VAL A 35 -8.18 3.14 7.81
C VAL A 35 -9.58 3.72 7.83
N LYS A 36 -9.70 5.03 8.04
CA LYS A 36 -10.96 5.74 7.86
C LYS A 36 -11.23 5.96 6.37
N GLY A 37 -12.21 5.24 5.83
CA GLY A 37 -12.73 5.49 4.49
C GLY A 37 -13.74 6.64 4.46
N ASN A 38 -14.30 6.89 3.28
CA ASN A 38 -15.29 7.96 3.07
C ASN A 38 -16.62 7.67 3.79
N ASP A 39 -17.11 6.43 3.72
CA ASP A 39 -18.41 6.02 4.26
C ASP A 39 -18.26 5.13 5.51
N GLU A 40 -17.26 4.25 5.53
CA GLU A 40 -16.99 3.32 6.62
C GLU A 40 -15.48 3.13 6.84
N ALA A 41 -15.10 2.68 8.04
CA ALA A 41 -13.74 2.28 8.34
C ALA A 41 -13.43 0.91 7.71
N GLU A 42 -12.27 0.77 7.09
CA GLU A 42 -11.83 -0.46 6.45
C GLU A 42 -10.63 -1.06 7.17
N PHE A 43 -10.70 -2.37 7.45
CA PHE A 43 -9.55 -3.11 7.96
C PHE A 43 -8.70 -3.64 6.80
N ILE A 44 -7.48 -3.12 6.68
CA ILE A 44 -6.50 -3.54 5.68
C ILE A 44 -5.53 -4.51 6.34
N THR A 45 -5.38 -5.69 5.76
CA THR A 45 -4.57 -6.78 6.32
C THR A 45 -3.26 -6.93 5.58
N LYS A 46 -2.29 -7.57 6.24
CA LYS A 46 -1.02 -7.99 5.64
C LYS A 46 -1.20 -8.82 4.37
N ASP A 47 -2.25 -9.64 4.30
CA ASP A 47 -2.51 -10.49 3.14
C ASP A 47 -2.95 -9.65 1.93
N ASP A 48 -3.68 -8.54 2.13
CA ASP A 48 -4.00 -7.62 1.04
C ASP A 48 -2.72 -7.03 0.40
N PHE A 49 -1.66 -6.85 1.20
CA PHE A 49 -0.35 -6.42 0.69
C PHE A 49 0.41 -7.53 -0.04
N VAL A 50 0.20 -8.80 0.30
CA VAL A 50 0.87 -9.93 -0.38
C VAL A 50 0.48 -9.93 -1.85
N ASP A 51 -0.83 -9.87 -2.13
CA ASP A 51 -1.37 -9.87 -3.49
C ASP A 51 -0.82 -8.69 -4.31
N PHE A 52 -0.89 -7.49 -3.73
CA PHE A 52 -0.36 -6.28 -4.37
C PHE A 52 1.14 -6.40 -4.66
N TRP A 53 1.93 -6.86 -3.69
CA TRP A 53 3.38 -6.95 -3.83
C TRP A 53 3.80 -8.00 -4.86
N CYS A 54 3.10 -9.13 -4.90
CA CYS A 54 3.34 -10.16 -5.91
C CYS A 54 3.07 -9.61 -7.31
N HIS A 55 1.97 -8.88 -7.49
CA HIS A 55 1.68 -8.22 -8.76
C HIS A 55 2.79 -7.22 -9.15
N MET A 56 3.18 -6.34 -8.22
CA MET A 56 4.25 -5.37 -8.44
C MET A 56 5.57 -6.03 -8.85
N LEU A 57 5.96 -7.12 -8.18
CA LEU A 57 7.20 -7.85 -8.50
C LEU A 57 7.15 -8.54 -9.87
N CYS A 58 5.98 -9.06 -10.27
CA CYS A 58 5.78 -9.71 -11.56
C CYS A 58 5.80 -8.72 -12.73
N PHE A 59 5.07 -7.62 -12.61
CA PHE A 59 4.86 -6.67 -13.71
C PHE A 59 5.80 -5.47 -13.67
N LYS A 60 6.54 -5.29 -12.56
CA LYS A 60 7.43 -4.15 -12.27
C LYS A 60 6.73 -2.79 -12.26
N LYS A 61 5.41 -2.77 -12.37
CA LYS A 61 4.58 -1.58 -12.32
C LYS A 61 3.17 -1.94 -11.85
N VAL A 62 2.49 -0.96 -11.27
CA VAL A 62 1.04 -0.95 -11.04
C VAL A 62 0.50 0.40 -11.49
N THR A 63 -0.57 0.38 -12.27
CA THR A 63 -1.21 1.60 -12.79
C THR A 63 -2.46 1.94 -11.99
N LYS A 64 -2.80 3.23 -11.95
CA LYS A 64 -4.05 3.72 -11.36
C LYS A 64 -5.31 3.06 -11.95
N MET A 65 -5.29 2.75 -13.25
CA MET A 65 -6.38 2.05 -13.93
C MET A 65 -6.58 0.64 -13.36
N GLU A 66 -5.51 -0.11 -13.11
CA GLU A 66 -5.60 -1.44 -12.48
C GLU A 66 -6.10 -1.40 -11.03
N ILE A 67 -5.84 -0.29 -10.33
CA ILE A 67 -6.34 -0.02 -8.97
C ILE A 67 -7.85 0.29 -9.00
N GLU A 68 -8.29 1.11 -9.97
CA GLU A 68 -9.68 1.57 -10.10
C GLU A 68 -10.61 0.48 -10.69
N GLU A 69 -10.15 -0.30 -11.67
CA GLU A 69 -10.97 -1.31 -12.36
C GLU A 69 -11.30 -2.54 -11.51
N ASN A 70 -10.50 -2.85 -10.50
CA ASN A 70 -10.70 -4.02 -9.67
C ASN A 70 -11.78 -3.84 -8.57
N GLY A 71 -12.36 -2.65 -8.42
CA GLY A 71 -13.46 -2.38 -7.48
C GLY A 71 -13.14 -2.65 -6.00
N LYS A 72 -11.88 -2.95 -5.68
CA LYS A 72 -11.38 -3.20 -4.33
C LYS A 72 -10.89 -1.86 -3.79
N SER A 73 -11.75 -1.14 -3.08
CA SER A 73 -11.41 0.10 -2.33
C SER A 73 -10.08 -0.03 -1.57
N ARG A 74 -9.81 -1.22 -1.04
CA ARG A 74 -8.55 -1.60 -0.38
C ARG A 74 -7.28 -1.35 -1.18
N HIS A 75 -7.29 -1.59 -2.49
CA HIS A 75 -6.10 -1.37 -3.31
C HIS A 75 -5.69 0.10 -3.33
N LYS A 76 -6.65 1.02 -3.27
CA LYS A 76 -6.36 2.45 -3.18
C LYS A 76 -5.53 2.75 -1.94
N TYR A 77 -5.98 2.31 -0.76
CA TYR A 77 -5.26 2.53 0.49
C TYR A 77 -3.88 1.87 0.49
N ILE A 78 -3.76 0.66 -0.05
CA ILE A 78 -2.46 -0.03 -0.17
C ILE A 78 -1.50 0.78 -1.05
N CYS A 79 -1.99 1.34 -2.16
CA CYS A 79 -1.17 2.18 -3.03
C CYS A 79 -0.76 3.48 -2.36
N ASP A 80 -1.70 4.14 -1.68
CA ASP A 80 -1.44 5.36 -0.91
C ASP A 80 -0.42 5.15 0.21
N ILE A 81 -0.28 3.91 0.71
CA ILE A 81 0.77 3.55 1.68
C ILE A 81 2.09 3.23 0.97
N VAL A 82 2.04 2.35 -0.03
CA VAL A 82 3.23 1.85 -0.74
C VAL A 82 3.98 2.96 -1.45
N LYS A 83 3.31 4.02 -1.94
CA LYS A 83 3.96 5.16 -2.61
C LYS A 83 4.99 5.88 -1.73
N ASN A 84 4.90 5.74 -0.40
CA ASN A 84 5.83 6.34 0.55
C ASN A 84 7.05 5.46 0.85
N LEU A 85 7.12 4.24 0.29
CA LEU A 85 8.26 3.37 0.50
C LEU A 85 9.51 3.89 -0.22
N PRO A 86 10.71 3.76 0.38
CA PRO A 86 11.93 4.40 -0.10
C PRO A 86 12.47 3.87 -1.44
N TYR A 87 11.91 2.77 -1.93
CA TYR A 87 12.27 2.12 -3.20
C TYR A 87 11.10 2.11 -4.21
N ILE A 88 10.10 2.95 -3.98
CA ILE A 88 8.96 3.13 -4.88
C ILE A 88 9.07 4.49 -5.56
N ASN A 89 8.77 4.51 -6.86
CA ASN A 89 8.60 5.72 -7.63
C ASN A 89 7.15 5.80 -8.14
N ASP A 90 6.49 6.92 -7.86
CA ASP A 90 5.18 7.27 -8.43
C ASP A 90 5.38 8.35 -9.49
N SER A 91 5.09 8.00 -10.74
CA SER A 91 5.18 8.91 -11.87
C SER A 91 3.86 8.92 -12.63
N ASN A 92 3.07 9.98 -12.47
CA ASN A 92 1.77 10.18 -13.13
C ASN A 92 0.78 9.02 -12.90
N GLY A 93 0.71 8.46 -11.68
CA GLY A 93 -0.22 7.38 -11.35
C GLY A 93 0.25 6.00 -11.84
N VAL A 94 1.54 5.86 -12.12
CA VAL A 94 2.21 4.59 -12.35
C VAL A 94 3.23 4.39 -11.24
N ILE A 95 2.98 3.40 -10.41
CA ILE A 95 3.83 3.00 -9.29
C ILE A 95 4.83 1.97 -9.82
N THR A 96 6.11 2.19 -9.59
CA THR A 96 7.21 1.30 -10.01
C THR A 96 8.23 1.12 -8.90
N LEU A 97 9.03 0.06 -8.98
CA LEU A 97 10.20 -0.10 -8.13
C LEU A 97 11.36 0.74 -8.69
N THR A 98 12.06 1.47 -7.83
CA THR A 98 13.35 2.09 -8.19
C THR A 98 14.39 0.99 -8.41
N GLU A 99 15.26 1.16 -9.41
CA GLU A 99 16.38 0.24 -9.67
C GLU A 99 17.41 0.21 -8.54
#